data_AF-A0A1I6HI40-F1
#
_entry.id   AF-A0A1I6HI40-F1
#
_cell.length_a   1.000
_cell.length_b   1.000
_cell.length_c   1.000
_cell.angle_alpha   90.00
_cell.angle_beta   90.00
_cell.angle_gamma   90.00
#
_symmetry.space_group_name_H-M   'P 1'
#
loop_
_entity.id
_entity.type
_entity.pdbx_description
1 polymer ?
#
loop_
_entity_poly.entity_id
_entity_poly.type
_entity_poly.pdbx_seq_one_letter_code
_entity_poly.pdbx_strand_id
1 'polypeptide(L)'
;MRKIYKSIFTFAFALILFGCENDDRVISTVLDDVNTSQAFLRILNVSGSNLDIFDTSSGVDWQLEYQLTANDPSLEGLTGVDFTVSFIDNFNDGVDNSTGPVPFGSLSPGDFDIPGDFGGSVAEYSYTLQGAMDALGLQLNQLNGGDIFIVSWEMSLDDGTVIGPEDVSGDVAAVGGYYSAQYQLTASLVCNFDEPDFFTGTYQIEQLTGSDPFFSDETFGTQTVELVANGTERSFVFLYYPGNFDFEQNFVMNFVCDRIEFSSSAVSGTLGCGGGTITQGNTPGMPTFFDQTFQNDTDITLFIQDFDDDAGCDTGPNQITVRLTKL
;
A
#
# COMPACT_ATOMS: atom_id res chain seq x y z
N MET A 1 79.41 6.41 21.03
CA MET A 1 77.98 6.18 20.72
C MET A 1 77.24 7.51 20.50
N ARG A 2 77.56 8.26 19.43
CA ARG A 2 76.86 9.53 19.09
C ARG A 2 76.67 9.75 17.59
N LYS A 3 77.36 8.94 16.76
CA LYS A 3 77.27 8.98 15.29
C LYS A 3 76.31 7.94 14.68
N ILE A 4 75.91 6.92 15.44
CA ILE A 4 74.94 5.90 14.98
C ILE A 4 73.50 6.42 15.04
N TYR A 5 73.18 7.27 16.03
CA TYR A 5 71.83 7.85 16.17
C TYR A 5 71.46 8.84 15.06
N LYS A 6 72.44 9.54 14.45
CA LYS A 6 72.17 10.42 13.30
C LYS A 6 71.89 9.67 12.00
N SER A 7 72.44 8.46 11.83
CA SER A 7 72.22 7.66 10.62
C SER A 7 70.87 6.95 10.65
N ILE A 8 70.38 6.56 11.83
CA ILE A 8 69.07 5.92 12.00
C ILE A 8 67.93 6.94 11.87
N PHE A 9 68.11 8.18 12.36
CA PHE A 9 67.09 9.22 12.26
C PHE A 9 66.90 9.74 10.82
N THR A 10 67.94 9.67 9.99
CA THR A 10 67.86 10.10 8.58
C THR A 10 67.22 9.03 7.68
N PHE A 11 67.34 7.75 8.04
CA PHE A 11 66.69 6.66 7.31
C PHE A 11 65.20 6.51 7.67
N ALA A 12 64.81 6.85 8.91
CA ALA A 12 63.41 6.86 9.34
C ALA A 12 62.58 8.02 8.77
N PHE A 13 63.21 9.15 8.41
CA PHE A 13 62.52 10.29 7.79
C PHE A 13 62.32 10.15 6.27
N ALA A 14 63.12 9.30 5.61
CA ALA A 14 62.99 9.04 4.17
C ALA A 14 61.87 8.04 3.81
N LEU A 15 61.38 7.27 4.79
CA LEU A 15 60.27 6.32 4.61
C LEU A 15 58.88 6.95 4.78
N ILE A 16 58.79 8.22 5.18
CA ILE A 16 57.51 8.95 5.35
C ILE A 16 57.06 9.62 4.03
N LEU A 17 57.92 9.68 3.01
CA LEU A 17 57.61 10.34 1.72
C LEU A 17 57.01 9.41 0.65
N PHE A 18 56.75 8.14 0.96
CA PHE A 18 56.06 7.19 0.08
C PHE A 18 54.74 6.66 0.68
N GLY A 19 54.21 7.32 1.71
CA GLY A 19 52.97 6.95 2.39
C GLY A 19 51.70 7.63 1.88
N CYS A 20 51.68 8.13 0.65
CA CYS A 20 50.44 8.35 -0.09
C CYS A 20 50.27 7.17 -1.05
N GLU A 21 49.90 6.00 -0.52
CA GLU A 21 49.01 5.15 -1.29
C GLU A 21 47.73 5.96 -1.44
N ASN A 22 47.30 6.17 -2.69
CA ASN A 22 45.93 6.57 -2.94
C ASN A 22 45.07 5.53 -2.23
N ASP A 23 44.29 5.97 -1.24
CA ASP A 23 43.09 5.25 -0.85
C ASP A 23 42.25 5.19 -2.13
N ASP A 24 42.42 4.12 -2.92
CA ASP A 24 41.39 3.65 -3.85
C ASP A 24 40.23 3.23 -2.95
N ARG A 25 39.45 4.24 -2.53
CA ARG A 25 38.20 3.99 -1.86
C ARG A 25 37.40 3.18 -2.87
N VAL A 26 36.98 1.99 -2.48
CA VAL A 26 36.04 1.20 -3.27
C VAL A 26 34.84 2.06 -3.72
N ILE A 27 34.51 3.10 -2.94
CA ILE A 27 33.53 4.15 -3.31
C ILE A 27 33.93 4.99 -4.54
N SER A 28 35.19 5.40 -4.71
CA SER A 28 35.61 6.15 -5.91
C SER A 28 35.65 5.27 -7.15
N THR A 29 36.01 3.99 -7.02
CA THR A 29 35.92 3.03 -8.14
C THR A 29 34.47 2.74 -8.55
N VAL A 30 33.55 2.69 -7.58
CA VAL A 30 32.10 2.55 -7.87
C VAL A 30 31.52 3.81 -8.52
N LEU A 31 32.01 5.01 -8.19
CA LEU A 31 31.54 6.26 -8.80
C LEU A 31 32.12 6.52 -10.20
N ASP A 32 33.36 6.09 -10.46
CA ASP A 32 34.03 6.25 -11.76
C ASP A 32 33.51 5.25 -12.83
N ASP A 33 32.96 4.10 -12.42
CA ASP A 33 32.36 3.08 -13.30
C ASP A 33 30.88 3.33 -13.62
N VAL A 34 30.22 4.25 -12.92
CA VAL A 34 28.91 4.75 -13.38
C VAL A 34 29.17 5.61 -14.61
N ASN A 35 28.46 5.38 -15.71
CA ASN A 35 28.59 6.21 -16.91
C ASN A 35 27.96 7.60 -16.67
N THR A 36 28.63 8.41 -15.84
CA THR A 36 28.20 9.73 -15.31
C THR A 36 28.25 10.86 -16.34
N SER A 37 28.61 10.52 -17.58
CA SER A 37 28.76 11.47 -18.69
C SER A 37 27.49 11.63 -19.53
N GLN A 38 26.39 10.96 -19.14
CA GLN A 38 25.10 11.03 -19.80
C GLN A 38 24.10 11.84 -18.98
N ALA A 39 23.13 12.43 -19.67
CA ALA A 39 22.04 13.14 -19.04
C ALA A 39 21.18 12.17 -18.21
N PHE A 40 20.59 12.67 -17.12
CA PHE A 40 19.71 11.88 -16.27
C PHE A 40 18.57 12.72 -15.67
N LEU A 41 17.46 12.04 -15.37
CA LEU A 41 16.37 12.55 -14.54
C LEU A 41 16.46 11.96 -13.15
N ARG A 42 16.77 12.82 -12.19
CA ARG A 42 16.83 12.46 -10.78
C ARG A 42 15.49 12.72 -10.12
N ILE A 43 15.00 11.74 -9.36
CA ILE A 43 13.85 11.94 -8.48
C ILE A 43 14.34 12.58 -7.18
N LEU A 44 13.81 13.77 -6.86
CA LEU A 44 14.16 14.50 -5.64
C LEU A 44 13.24 14.15 -4.48
N ASN A 45 11.95 14.00 -4.77
CA ASN A 45 10.91 13.74 -3.78
C ASN A 45 9.76 12.97 -4.42
N VAL A 46 9.11 12.13 -3.62
CA VAL A 46 7.83 11.48 -3.92
C VAL A 46 6.94 11.64 -2.69
N SER A 47 5.78 12.26 -2.86
CA SER A 47 4.72 12.30 -1.85
C SER A 47 3.51 11.52 -2.35
N GLY A 48 2.75 10.92 -1.42
CA GLY A 48 1.53 10.19 -1.77
C GLY A 48 1.78 8.86 -2.48
N SER A 49 2.87 8.13 -2.16
CA SER A 49 3.24 6.85 -2.82
C SER A 49 2.22 5.72 -2.72
N ASN A 50 1.09 5.94 -2.04
CA ASN A 50 -0.04 5.01 -1.99
C ASN A 50 -1.30 5.78 -2.41
N LEU A 51 -2.13 5.12 -3.22
CA LEU A 51 -3.43 5.63 -3.64
C LEU A 51 -4.52 4.94 -2.83
N ASP A 52 -5.44 5.72 -2.28
CA ASP A 52 -6.51 5.22 -1.43
C ASP A 52 -7.75 4.93 -2.26
N ILE A 53 -8.23 3.68 -2.23
CA ILE A 53 -9.41 3.29 -3.02
C ILE A 53 -10.69 3.96 -2.54
N PHE A 54 -10.73 4.46 -1.29
CA PHE A 54 -11.88 5.21 -0.78
C PHE A 54 -11.84 6.70 -1.12
N ASP A 55 -10.68 7.20 -1.58
CA ASP A 55 -10.50 8.57 -2.02
C ASP A 55 -9.89 8.61 -3.41
N THR A 56 -10.75 8.67 -4.43
CA THR A 56 -10.31 8.79 -5.84
C THR A 56 -9.53 10.07 -6.15
N SER A 57 -9.54 11.06 -5.23
CA SER A 57 -8.72 12.26 -5.31
C SER A 57 -7.33 12.10 -4.69
N SER A 58 -7.08 11.01 -3.96
CA SER A 58 -5.75 10.63 -3.51
C SER A 58 -4.79 10.60 -4.70
N GLY A 59 -3.59 11.11 -4.49
CA GLY A 59 -2.66 11.37 -5.57
C GLY A 59 -1.22 11.16 -5.17
N VAL A 60 -0.40 11.03 -6.20
CA VAL A 60 1.04 10.93 -6.10
C VAL A 60 1.63 12.17 -6.75
N ASP A 61 2.56 12.82 -6.07
CA ASP A 61 3.33 13.94 -6.60
C ASP A 61 4.81 13.59 -6.51
N TRP A 62 5.58 13.96 -7.54
CA TRP A 62 7.03 13.88 -7.48
C TRP A 62 7.71 15.01 -8.21
N GLN A 63 8.97 15.18 -7.86
CA GLN A 63 9.87 16.18 -8.43
C GLN A 63 10.99 15.50 -9.20
N LEU A 64 11.16 15.89 -10.46
CA LEU A 64 12.22 15.42 -11.34
C LEU A 64 13.20 16.56 -11.60
N GLU A 65 14.47 16.32 -11.34
CA GLU A 65 15.57 17.23 -11.69
C GLU A 65 16.29 16.70 -12.93
N TYR A 66 16.39 17.52 -13.97
CA TYR A 66 17.25 17.22 -15.11
C TYR A 66 18.68 17.69 -14.85
N GLN A 67 19.64 16.84 -15.21
CA GLN A 67 21.04 17.24 -15.31
C GLN A 67 21.65 16.67 -16.59
N LEU A 68 22.31 17.52 -17.38
CA LEU A 68 23.01 17.10 -18.60
C LEU A 68 24.21 16.19 -18.28
N THR A 69 24.91 16.52 -17.20
CA THR A 69 25.91 15.69 -16.52
C THR A 69 25.88 16.04 -15.04
N ALA A 70 26.54 15.26 -14.19
CA ALA A 70 26.53 15.52 -12.74
C ALA A 70 26.94 16.97 -12.38
N ASN A 71 26.03 17.69 -11.73
CA ASN A 71 26.12 19.10 -11.33
C ASN A 71 26.07 20.12 -12.49
N ASP A 72 25.64 19.73 -13.69
CA ASP A 72 25.32 20.66 -14.77
C ASP A 72 23.80 20.94 -14.78
N PRO A 73 23.37 22.16 -14.42
CA PRO A 73 21.95 22.52 -14.34
C PRO A 73 21.33 22.91 -15.69
N SER A 74 22.12 22.93 -16.77
CA SER A 74 21.65 23.27 -18.10
C SER A 74 20.55 22.30 -18.53
N LEU A 75 19.49 22.83 -19.15
CA LEU A 75 18.47 22.05 -19.86
C LEU A 75 18.87 21.73 -21.32
N GLU A 76 20.11 22.03 -21.71
CA GLU A 76 20.63 21.72 -23.04
C GLU A 76 20.51 20.23 -23.34
N GLY A 77 20.14 19.90 -24.57
CA GLY A 77 19.91 18.54 -25.02
C GLY A 77 18.51 18.00 -24.69
N LEU A 78 17.80 18.49 -23.67
CA LEU A 78 16.47 17.98 -23.33
C LEU A 78 15.42 18.40 -24.36
N THR A 79 14.66 17.43 -24.87
CA THR A 79 13.52 17.70 -25.77
C THR A 79 12.17 17.41 -25.13
N GLY A 80 12.11 16.47 -24.19
CA GLY A 80 10.90 16.18 -23.43
C GLY A 80 11.02 14.91 -22.58
N VAL A 81 10.02 14.70 -21.75
CA VAL A 81 9.83 13.50 -20.93
C VAL A 81 8.42 13.00 -21.17
N ASP A 82 8.26 11.80 -21.69
CA ASP A 82 6.95 11.21 -21.96
C ASP A 82 6.62 10.17 -20.89
N PHE A 83 5.43 10.27 -20.31
CA PHE A 83 4.97 9.36 -19.26
C PHE A 83 4.00 8.33 -19.81
N THR A 84 4.04 7.14 -19.23
CA THR A 84 3.08 6.07 -19.44
C THR A 84 2.63 5.52 -18.10
N VAL A 85 1.39 5.03 -18.06
CA VAL A 85 0.83 4.38 -16.87
C VAL A 85 0.36 2.97 -17.21
N SER A 86 0.56 2.05 -16.27
CA SER A 86 0.06 0.67 -16.30
C SER A 86 -0.58 0.33 -14.96
N PHE A 87 -1.48 -0.64 -14.96
CA PHE A 87 -2.11 -1.21 -13.78
C PHE A 87 -1.83 -2.72 -13.74
N ILE A 88 -1.45 -3.22 -12.57
CA ILE A 88 -1.28 -4.65 -12.30
C ILE A 88 -2.25 -5.07 -11.21
N ASP A 89 -3.14 -5.97 -11.58
CA ASP A 89 -4.07 -6.66 -10.70
C ASP A 89 -3.33 -7.79 -9.97
N ASN A 90 -3.10 -7.59 -8.67
CA ASN A 90 -2.46 -8.59 -7.82
C ASN A 90 -3.49 -9.43 -7.06
N PHE A 91 -4.78 -9.13 -7.20
CA PHE A 91 -5.83 -9.81 -6.50
C PHE A 91 -6.26 -11.07 -7.25
N ASN A 92 -6.17 -12.22 -6.60
CA ASN A 92 -6.46 -13.50 -7.23
C ASN A 92 -7.93 -13.92 -7.01
N ASP A 93 -8.84 -13.28 -7.73
CA ASP A 93 -10.28 -13.61 -7.75
C ASP A 93 -10.73 -14.36 -9.02
N GLY A 94 -9.79 -14.63 -9.93
CA GLY A 94 -10.05 -15.28 -11.21
C GLY A 94 -10.38 -14.32 -12.36
N VAL A 95 -10.39 -13.01 -12.11
CA VAL A 95 -10.39 -11.94 -13.11
C VAL A 95 -9.01 -11.27 -13.08
N ASP A 96 -8.49 -10.89 -14.25
CA ASP A 96 -7.25 -10.12 -14.37
C ASP A 96 -7.59 -8.80 -15.05
N ASN A 97 -7.59 -7.72 -14.28
CA ASN A 97 -7.86 -6.37 -14.78
C ASN A 97 -6.59 -5.61 -15.18
N SER A 98 -5.42 -6.27 -15.21
CA SER A 98 -4.15 -5.64 -15.59
C SER A 98 -4.23 -5.04 -17.00
N THR A 99 -3.75 -3.80 -17.15
CA THR A 99 -3.86 -3.05 -18.41
C THR A 99 -2.76 -1.99 -18.53
N GLY A 100 -2.52 -1.52 -19.75
CA GLY A 100 -1.42 -0.62 -20.10
C GLY A 100 -0.18 -1.35 -20.66
N PRO A 101 0.92 -0.61 -20.92
CA PRO A 101 1.08 0.84 -20.71
C PRO A 101 0.28 1.69 -21.70
N VAL A 102 -0.23 2.84 -21.24
CA VAL A 102 -0.87 3.88 -22.07
C VAL A 102 -0.24 5.26 -21.82
N PRO A 103 -0.30 6.21 -22.78
CA PRO A 103 0.22 7.55 -22.57
C PRO A 103 -0.42 8.26 -21.37
N PHE A 104 0.40 8.94 -20.57
CA PHE A 104 -0.02 9.59 -19.34
C PHE A 104 0.56 11.00 -19.21
N GLY A 105 0.57 11.76 -20.31
CA GLY A 105 1.10 13.12 -20.33
C GLY A 105 2.61 13.18 -20.55
N SER A 106 3.13 14.40 -20.52
CA SER A 106 4.52 14.70 -20.89
C SER A 106 4.98 15.99 -20.21
N LEU A 107 6.29 16.10 -19.98
CA LEU A 107 6.96 17.34 -19.62
C LEU A 107 7.81 17.82 -20.80
N SER A 108 7.77 19.11 -21.05
CA SER A 108 8.65 19.84 -21.95
C SER A 108 9.80 20.49 -21.16
N PRO A 109 10.88 20.95 -21.83
CA PRO A 109 11.92 21.71 -21.15
C PRO A 109 11.40 22.95 -20.43
N GLY A 110 10.28 23.52 -20.87
CA GLY A 110 9.67 24.69 -20.23
C GLY A 110 9.03 24.39 -18.86
N ASP A 111 8.75 23.12 -18.56
CA ASP A 111 8.15 22.70 -17.29
C ASP A 111 9.19 22.51 -16.18
N PHE A 112 10.50 22.56 -16.52
CA PHE A 112 11.61 22.54 -15.57
C PHE A 112 11.94 23.97 -15.12
N ASP A 113 11.01 24.61 -14.41
CA ASP A 113 11.08 26.02 -14.03
C ASP A 113 11.32 26.26 -12.53
N ILE A 114 11.37 25.19 -11.73
CA ILE A 114 11.62 25.24 -10.28
C ILE A 114 13.13 25.14 -10.02
N PRO A 115 13.74 26.09 -9.28
CA PRO A 115 15.14 25.97 -8.89
C PRO A 115 15.36 24.85 -7.87
N GLY A 116 16.19 23.88 -8.21
CA GLY A 116 16.67 22.83 -7.30
C GLY A 116 17.74 23.33 -6.33
N ASP A 117 17.90 22.64 -5.20
CA ASP A 117 18.82 23.02 -4.11
C ASP A 117 20.30 23.11 -4.53
N PHE A 118 20.66 22.43 -5.62
CA PHE A 118 22.02 22.44 -6.19
C PHE A 118 22.11 23.22 -7.51
N GLY A 119 21.10 24.02 -7.81
CA GLY A 119 21.01 24.84 -9.01
C GLY A 119 20.42 24.14 -10.22
N GLY A 120 20.08 22.84 -10.12
CA GLY A 120 19.38 22.09 -11.16
C GLY A 120 17.99 22.65 -11.45
N SER A 121 17.45 22.31 -12.61
CA SER A 121 16.08 22.70 -12.99
C SER A 121 15.15 21.55 -12.69
N VAL A 122 14.06 21.83 -11.97
CA VAL A 122 13.12 20.83 -11.44
C VAL A 122 11.76 21.03 -12.09
N ALA A 123 11.12 19.92 -12.44
CA ALA A 123 9.73 19.85 -12.85
C ALA A 123 8.91 19.04 -11.84
N GLU A 124 7.67 19.45 -11.62
CA GLU A 124 6.69 18.68 -10.86
C GLU A 124 5.78 17.90 -11.80
N TYR A 125 5.50 16.66 -11.44
CA TYR A 125 4.49 15.86 -12.10
C TYR A 125 3.64 15.17 -11.05
N SER A 126 2.33 15.19 -11.26
CA SER A 126 1.38 14.58 -10.34
C SER A 126 0.17 14.00 -11.05
N TYR A 127 -0.46 13.05 -10.38
CA TYR A 127 -1.72 12.44 -10.83
C TYR A 127 -2.53 11.96 -9.64
N THR A 128 -3.83 11.79 -9.86
CA THR A 128 -4.75 11.18 -8.89
C THR A 128 -5.11 9.76 -9.28
N LEU A 129 -5.64 8.98 -8.33
CA LEU A 129 -6.23 7.67 -8.62
C LEU A 129 -7.26 7.77 -9.75
N GLN A 130 -8.17 8.75 -9.69
CA GLN A 130 -9.15 8.98 -10.76
C GLN A 130 -8.49 9.22 -12.12
N GLY A 131 -7.44 10.04 -12.18
CA GLY A 131 -6.72 10.33 -13.42
C GLY A 131 -6.08 9.08 -14.03
N ALA A 132 -5.48 8.22 -13.21
CA ALA A 132 -4.90 6.95 -13.66
C ALA A 132 -5.97 5.96 -14.12
N MET A 133 -7.08 5.83 -13.40
CA MET A 133 -8.22 5.00 -13.80
C MET A 133 -8.80 5.44 -15.14
N ASP A 134 -9.02 6.75 -15.32
CA ASP A 134 -9.59 7.31 -16.55
C ASP A 134 -8.68 7.06 -17.76
N ALA A 135 -7.36 7.17 -17.59
CA ALA A 135 -6.39 6.89 -18.65
C ALA A 135 -6.40 5.42 -19.09
N LEU A 136 -6.59 4.50 -18.14
CA LEU A 136 -6.57 3.05 -18.36
C LEU A 136 -7.95 2.45 -18.66
N GLY A 137 -9.01 3.25 -18.52
CA GLY A 137 -10.40 2.81 -18.69
C GLY A 137 -10.90 1.87 -17.59
N LEU A 138 -10.36 2.02 -16.38
CA LEU A 138 -10.71 1.20 -15.20
C LEU A 138 -11.89 1.80 -14.43
N GLN A 139 -12.61 0.93 -13.74
CA GLN A 139 -13.65 1.29 -12.78
C GLN A 139 -13.23 0.92 -11.36
N LEU A 140 -13.74 1.63 -10.36
CA LEU A 140 -13.36 1.43 -8.95
C LEU A 140 -13.62 -0.02 -8.47
N ASN A 141 -14.66 -0.67 -8.96
CA ASN A 141 -14.97 -2.07 -8.62
C ASN A 141 -14.05 -3.11 -9.28
N GLN A 142 -13.06 -2.66 -10.06
CA GLN A 142 -12.00 -3.50 -10.63
C GLN A 142 -10.68 -3.34 -9.86
N LEU A 143 -10.68 -2.54 -8.80
CA LEU A 143 -9.52 -2.26 -7.97
C LEU A 143 -9.64 -2.96 -6.63
N ASN A 144 -8.53 -3.49 -6.15
CA ASN A 144 -8.40 -4.14 -4.85
C ASN A 144 -7.21 -3.56 -4.07
N GLY A 145 -7.28 -3.63 -2.75
CA GLY A 145 -6.12 -3.34 -1.91
C GLY A 145 -4.97 -4.30 -2.23
N GLY A 146 -3.79 -3.74 -2.49
CA GLY A 146 -2.60 -4.48 -2.90
C GLY A 146 -2.33 -4.51 -4.41
N ASP A 147 -3.27 -4.05 -5.24
CA ASP A 147 -3.00 -3.77 -6.65
C ASP A 147 -2.04 -2.58 -6.78
N ILE A 148 -1.43 -2.41 -7.95
CA ILE A 148 -0.43 -1.36 -8.16
C ILE A 148 -0.63 -0.61 -9.48
N PHE A 149 -0.42 0.69 -9.43
CA PHE A 149 -0.20 1.53 -10.60
C PHE A 149 1.31 1.73 -10.79
N ILE A 150 1.76 1.61 -12.03
CA ILE A 150 3.15 1.83 -12.42
C ILE A 150 3.19 2.96 -13.41
N VAL A 151 3.87 4.05 -13.06
CA VAL A 151 4.16 5.14 -13.99
C VAL A 151 5.61 5.04 -14.41
N SER A 152 5.84 4.89 -15.71
CA SER A 152 7.16 4.85 -16.33
C SER A 152 7.33 6.04 -17.25
N TRP A 153 8.55 6.52 -17.42
CA TRP A 153 8.82 7.61 -18.34
C TRP A 153 10.09 7.42 -19.15
N GLU A 154 10.11 8.08 -20.30
CA GLU A 154 11.24 8.12 -21.21
C GLU A 154 11.67 9.58 -21.41
N MET A 155 12.95 9.87 -21.22
CA MET A 155 13.54 11.18 -21.52
C MET A 155 14.12 11.16 -22.93
N SER A 156 13.73 12.13 -23.76
CA SER A 156 14.24 12.29 -25.12
C SER A 156 15.22 13.45 -25.22
N LEU A 157 16.33 13.24 -25.94
CA LEU A 157 17.36 14.23 -26.21
C LEU A 157 17.37 14.68 -27.68
N ASP A 158 17.97 15.85 -27.95
CA ASP A 158 18.02 16.47 -29.28
C ASP A 158 18.93 15.75 -30.28
N ASP A 159 19.83 14.90 -29.78
CA ASP A 159 20.65 13.98 -30.57
C ASP A 159 19.90 12.69 -30.97
N GLY A 160 18.65 12.53 -30.52
CA GLY A 160 17.78 11.39 -30.78
C GLY A 160 17.91 10.24 -29.77
N THR A 161 18.73 10.40 -28.72
CA THR A 161 18.81 9.46 -27.60
C THR A 161 17.51 9.47 -26.81
N VAL A 162 17.04 8.28 -26.42
CA VAL A 162 15.94 8.09 -25.49
C VAL A 162 16.47 7.27 -24.32
N ILE A 163 16.19 7.73 -23.10
CA ILE A 163 16.61 7.08 -21.86
C ILE A 163 15.36 6.73 -21.06
N GLY A 164 15.16 5.43 -20.81
CA GLY A 164 14.07 4.90 -20.01
C GLY A 164 14.55 3.93 -18.92
N PRO A 165 13.63 3.18 -18.30
CA PRO A 165 13.94 2.28 -17.19
C PRO A 165 14.88 1.13 -17.58
N GLU A 166 14.92 0.75 -18.84
CA GLU A 166 15.77 -0.33 -19.35
C GLU A 166 17.20 0.13 -19.70
N ASP A 167 17.46 1.44 -19.72
CA ASP A 167 18.74 2.02 -20.15
C ASP A 167 19.68 2.38 -18.99
N VAL A 168 19.22 2.23 -17.75
CA VAL A 168 19.96 2.60 -16.54
C VAL A 168 20.46 1.38 -15.77
N SER A 169 21.69 1.46 -15.26
CA SER A 169 22.21 0.42 -14.37
C SER A 169 21.55 0.49 -12.99
N GLY A 170 21.63 -0.59 -12.22
CA GLY A 170 21.12 -0.62 -10.84
C GLY A 170 21.73 0.46 -9.93
N ASP A 171 22.97 0.88 -10.19
CA ASP A 171 23.64 1.95 -9.43
C ASP A 171 23.08 3.35 -9.75
N VAL A 172 22.63 3.58 -10.99
CA VAL A 172 21.96 4.82 -11.43
C VAL A 172 20.50 4.84 -10.97
N ALA A 173 19.82 3.69 -11.07
CA ALA A 173 18.43 3.51 -10.68
C ALA A 173 18.24 3.40 -9.15
N ALA A 174 19.30 3.33 -8.35
CA ALA A 174 19.20 3.13 -6.91
C ALA A 174 18.44 4.29 -6.23
N VAL A 175 17.27 3.97 -5.67
CA VAL A 175 16.45 4.90 -4.89
C VAL A 175 17.23 5.41 -3.67
N GLY A 176 17.26 6.73 -3.50
CA GLY A 176 18.01 7.38 -2.42
C GLY A 176 19.51 7.54 -2.70
N GLY A 177 19.99 7.02 -3.83
CA GLY A 177 21.33 7.32 -4.35
C GLY A 177 21.42 8.74 -4.92
N TYR A 178 22.63 9.18 -5.27
CA TYR A 178 22.81 10.50 -5.88
C TYR A 178 22.01 10.65 -7.18
N TYR A 179 22.00 9.63 -8.03
CA TYR A 179 21.25 9.67 -9.29
C TYR A 179 19.75 9.47 -9.10
N SER A 180 19.31 8.48 -8.30
CA SER A 180 17.89 8.16 -8.08
C SER A 180 17.05 8.27 -9.37
N ALA A 181 17.57 7.65 -10.44
CA ALA A 181 17.08 7.81 -11.81
C ALA A 181 16.59 6.48 -12.36
N GLN A 182 15.57 5.90 -11.73
CA GLN A 182 15.00 4.60 -12.12
C GLN A 182 13.96 4.67 -13.26
N TYR A 183 13.55 5.87 -13.69
CA TYR A 183 12.57 6.09 -14.76
C TYR A 183 11.21 5.38 -14.58
N GLN A 184 10.88 5.02 -13.33
CA GLN A 184 9.65 4.35 -12.96
C GLN A 184 9.31 4.60 -11.48
N LEU A 185 8.02 4.73 -11.18
CA LEU A 185 7.48 4.73 -9.83
C LEU A 185 6.26 3.83 -9.73
N THR A 186 6.17 3.12 -8.61
CA THR A 186 5.04 2.25 -8.27
C THR A 186 4.24 2.91 -7.16
N ALA A 187 2.94 3.04 -7.37
CA ALA A 187 1.98 3.44 -6.34
C ALA A 187 1.08 2.26 -5.99
N SER A 188 1.06 1.87 -4.73
CA SER A 188 0.22 0.76 -4.26
C SER A 188 -1.18 1.26 -3.89
N LEU A 189 -2.19 0.44 -4.20
CA LEU A 189 -3.54 0.66 -3.72
C LEU A 189 -3.67 0.23 -2.27
N VAL A 190 -4.15 1.15 -1.43
CA VAL A 190 -4.44 0.93 -0.02
C VAL A 190 -5.91 1.22 0.27
N CYS A 191 -6.38 0.68 1.38
CA CYS A 191 -7.76 0.84 1.84
C CYS A 191 -7.71 1.54 3.19
N ASN A 192 -7.53 2.87 3.19
CA ASN A 192 -7.38 3.58 4.46
C ASN A 192 -8.76 3.84 5.07
N PHE A 193 -9.09 3.08 6.08
CA PHE A 193 -10.32 3.28 6.84
C PHE A 193 -10.04 4.27 7.99
N ASP A 194 -10.36 5.55 7.80
CA ASP A 194 -10.24 6.62 8.81
C ASP A 194 -11.61 7.18 9.22
N GLU A 195 -12.53 6.28 9.52
CA GLU A 195 -13.92 6.63 9.84
C GLU A 195 -14.28 6.14 11.25
N PRO A 196 -13.88 6.85 12.31
CA PRO A 196 -14.04 6.37 13.69
C PRO A 196 -15.51 6.27 14.14
N ASP A 197 -16.41 7.05 13.54
CA ASP A 197 -17.83 7.10 13.92
C ASP A 197 -18.72 6.15 13.10
N PHE A 198 -18.24 5.66 11.94
CA PHE A 198 -18.98 4.77 11.06
C PHE A 198 -19.29 3.44 11.77
N PHE A 199 -20.55 2.97 11.76
CA PHE A 199 -20.98 1.78 12.49
C PHE A 199 -20.60 1.77 13.99
N THR A 200 -20.83 2.90 14.68
CA THR A 200 -20.68 2.99 16.15
C THR A 200 -21.98 3.39 16.84
N GLY A 201 -22.07 3.06 18.14
CA GLY A 201 -23.22 3.34 18.98
C GLY A 201 -24.18 2.16 19.07
N THR A 202 -25.43 2.46 19.40
CA THR A 202 -26.43 1.43 19.70
C THR A 202 -27.13 0.93 18.43
N TYR A 203 -27.15 -0.39 18.25
CA TYR A 203 -27.83 -1.06 17.14
C TYR A 203 -28.78 -2.14 17.67
N GLN A 204 -29.82 -2.43 16.90
CA GLN A 204 -30.61 -3.64 17.04
C GLN A 204 -30.09 -4.71 16.08
N ILE A 205 -29.81 -5.89 16.63
CA ILE A 205 -29.62 -7.15 15.92
C ILE A 205 -31.00 -7.76 15.63
N GLU A 206 -31.22 -8.23 14.42
CA GLU A 206 -32.36 -9.07 14.02
C GLU A 206 -31.86 -10.26 13.17
N GLN A 207 -32.07 -11.49 13.63
CA GLN A 207 -31.85 -12.68 12.79
C GLN A 207 -32.94 -12.77 11.72
N LEU A 208 -32.55 -12.70 10.46
CA LEU A 208 -33.48 -12.78 9.33
C LEU A 208 -33.71 -14.21 8.87
N THR A 209 -32.63 -15.00 8.78
CA THR A 209 -32.66 -16.39 8.32
C THR A 209 -31.58 -17.23 8.98
N GLY A 210 -31.69 -18.54 8.82
CA GLY A 210 -30.83 -19.51 9.48
C GLY A 210 -31.49 -20.02 10.75
N SER A 211 -31.10 -21.22 11.15
CA SER A 211 -31.49 -21.81 12.42
C SER A 211 -30.32 -22.61 12.93
N ASP A 212 -30.35 -22.88 14.22
CA ASP A 212 -29.34 -23.67 14.84
C ASP A 212 -29.51 -25.20 14.59
N PRO A 213 -28.44 -25.99 14.70
CA PRO A 213 -28.51 -27.43 14.43
C PRO A 213 -29.15 -28.26 15.55
N PHE A 214 -29.37 -27.71 16.75
CA PHE A 214 -29.88 -28.46 17.92
C PHE A 214 -31.34 -28.21 18.22
N PHE A 215 -31.79 -26.95 18.18
CA PHE A 215 -33.15 -26.56 18.60
C PHE A 215 -34.03 -26.13 17.44
N SER A 216 -33.45 -25.94 16.24
CA SER A 216 -34.14 -25.38 15.08
C SER A 216 -34.77 -24.01 15.38
N ASP A 217 -34.09 -23.23 16.24
CA ASP A 217 -34.53 -21.92 16.72
C ASP A 217 -33.54 -20.82 16.26
N GLU A 218 -33.84 -19.56 16.59
CA GLU A 218 -32.95 -18.43 16.33
C GLU A 218 -31.73 -18.45 17.26
N THR A 219 -30.54 -18.39 16.67
CA THR A 219 -29.27 -18.39 17.40
C THR A 219 -28.93 -16.99 17.94
N PHE A 220 -29.16 -15.94 17.16
CA PHE A 220 -28.90 -14.55 17.55
C PHE A 220 -30.14 -13.86 18.11
N GLY A 221 -31.33 -14.25 17.63
CA GLY A 221 -32.58 -13.63 18.01
C GLY A 221 -32.68 -12.14 17.63
N THR A 222 -33.53 -11.41 18.36
CA THR A 222 -33.59 -9.94 18.31
C THR A 222 -33.07 -9.36 19.62
N GLN A 223 -32.05 -8.50 19.56
CA GLN A 223 -31.46 -7.88 20.76
C GLN A 223 -30.77 -6.55 20.44
N THR A 224 -30.54 -5.72 21.46
CA THR A 224 -29.79 -4.47 21.33
C THR A 224 -28.33 -4.69 21.71
N VAL A 225 -27.41 -4.14 20.91
CA VAL A 225 -25.97 -4.19 21.15
C VAL A 225 -25.34 -2.81 20.98
N GLU A 226 -24.16 -2.64 21.56
CA GLU A 226 -23.35 -1.42 21.44
C GLU A 226 -22.11 -1.73 20.60
N LEU A 227 -21.98 -1.08 19.44
CA LEU A 227 -20.83 -1.20 18.56
C LEU A 227 -19.76 -0.19 18.97
N VAL A 228 -18.57 -0.71 19.25
CA VAL A 228 -17.40 0.06 19.69
C VAL A 228 -16.30 -0.01 18.62
N ALA A 229 -15.77 1.15 18.23
CA ALA A 229 -14.69 1.26 17.27
C ALA A 229 -13.30 1.01 17.87
N ASN A 230 -12.45 0.34 17.10
CA ASN A 230 -11.02 0.24 17.33
C ASN A 230 -10.28 0.16 15.97
N GLY A 231 -9.89 1.32 15.42
CA GLY A 231 -9.34 1.39 14.06
C GLY A 231 -10.35 0.89 13.03
N THR A 232 -9.96 -0.14 12.26
CA THR A 232 -10.81 -0.79 11.25
C THR A 232 -11.82 -1.77 11.85
N GLU A 233 -11.80 -2.01 13.16
CA GLU A 233 -12.69 -2.96 13.82
C GLU A 233 -13.92 -2.27 14.42
N ARG A 234 -15.05 -2.97 14.38
CA ARG A 234 -16.23 -2.75 15.23
C ARG A 234 -16.49 -4.00 16.03
N SER A 235 -16.47 -3.88 17.35
CA SER A 235 -16.78 -4.98 18.25
C SER A 235 -18.04 -4.71 19.03
N PHE A 236 -18.79 -5.77 19.32
CA PHE A 236 -19.95 -5.72 20.19
C PHE A 236 -20.13 -7.05 20.91
N VAL A 237 -20.73 -7.00 22.09
CA VAL A 237 -21.13 -8.19 22.83
C VAL A 237 -22.59 -8.49 22.54
N PHE A 238 -22.89 -9.75 22.23
CA PHE A 238 -24.25 -10.24 22.04
C PHE A 238 -24.48 -11.53 22.85
N LEU A 239 -25.75 -11.81 23.15
CA LEU A 239 -26.17 -13.07 23.74
C LEU A 239 -26.40 -14.10 22.63
N TYR A 240 -25.58 -15.14 22.63
CA TYR A 240 -25.73 -16.31 21.78
C TYR A 240 -26.76 -17.26 22.41
N TYR A 241 -27.79 -17.61 21.63
CA TYR A 241 -29.01 -18.31 22.04
C TYR A 241 -29.76 -17.64 23.21
N PRO A 242 -30.33 -16.45 22.99
CA PRO A 242 -31.06 -15.73 24.03
C PRO A 242 -32.28 -16.55 24.50
N GLY A 243 -32.41 -16.72 25.82
CA GLY A 243 -33.45 -17.51 26.48
C GLY A 243 -33.16 -19.01 26.61
N ASN A 244 -32.12 -19.52 25.94
CA ASN A 244 -31.70 -20.93 26.01
C ASN A 244 -30.35 -21.09 26.72
N PHE A 245 -29.26 -20.62 26.11
CA PHE A 245 -27.93 -20.65 26.72
C PHE A 245 -27.55 -19.32 27.37
N ASP A 246 -28.04 -18.19 26.83
CA ASP A 246 -27.67 -16.84 27.26
C ASP A 246 -26.14 -16.66 27.36
N PHE A 247 -25.42 -17.11 26.33
CA PHE A 247 -23.96 -17.12 26.33
C PHE A 247 -23.39 -15.86 25.68
N GLU A 248 -22.65 -15.04 26.44
CA GLU A 248 -22.06 -13.81 25.90
C GLU A 248 -20.89 -14.10 24.97
N GLN A 249 -21.00 -13.61 23.73
CA GLN A 249 -19.94 -13.64 22.73
C GLN A 249 -19.56 -12.21 22.32
N ASN A 250 -18.26 -11.98 22.15
CA ASN A 250 -17.74 -10.79 21.52
C ASN A 250 -17.63 -11.06 20.01
N PHE A 251 -18.37 -10.29 19.22
CA PHE A 251 -18.33 -10.32 17.77
C PHE A 251 -17.48 -9.16 17.26
N VAL A 252 -16.61 -9.41 16.29
CA VAL A 252 -15.73 -8.41 15.68
C VAL A 252 -15.98 -8.37 14.18
N MET A 253 -16.31 -7.19 13.68
CA MET A 253 -16.39 -6.82 12.28
C MET A 253 -15.12 -6.05 11.92
N ASN A 254 -14.27 -6.59 11.06
CA ASN A 254 -13.09 -5.90 10.56
C ASN A 254 -13.31 -5.43 9.12
N PHE A 255 -13.23 -4.12 8.88
CA PHE A 255 -13.45 -3.51 7.57
C PHE A 255 -12.17 -3.63 6.74
N VAL A 256 -12.22 -4.42 5.67
CA VAL A 256 -11.09 -4.73 4.80
C VAL A 256 -11.46 -4.41 3.36
N CYS A 257 -11.03 -3.24 2.88
CA CYS A 257 -11.32 -2.75 1.52
C CYS A 257 -12.83 -2.70 1.22
N ASP A 258 -13.37 -3.63 0.45
CA ASP A 258 -14.79 -3.61 0.07
C ASP A 258 -15.70 -4.43 1.01
N ARG A 259 -15.11 -5.20 1.92
CA ARG A 259 -15.84 -6.20 2.70
C ARG A 259 -15.56 -6.14 4.19
N ILE A 260 -16.39 -6.85 4.94
CA ILE A 260 -16.23 -7.07 6.36
C ILE A 260 -15.82 -8.51 6.59
N GLU A 261 -14.73 -8.68 7.34
CA GLU A 261 -14.27 -9.96 7.85
C GLU A 261 -14.77 -10.15 9.29
N PHE A 262 -15.35 -11.32 9.57
CA PHE A 262 -15.92 -11.63 10.87
C PHE A 262 -15.03 -12.52 11.73
N SER A 263 -15.08 -12.30 13.03
CA SER A 263 -14.67 -13.28 14.01
C SER A 263 -15.49 -13.14 15.28
N SER A 264 -15.60 -14.21 16.05
CA SER A 264 -16.17 -14.14 17.40
C SER A 264 -15.36 -14.91 18.42
N SER A 265 -15.63 -14.62 19.69
CA SER A 265 -14.99 -15.27 20.83
C SER A 265 -15.91 -15.22 22.05
N ALA A 266 -15.79 -16.21 22.93
CA ALA A 266 -16.44 -16.16 24.23
C ALA A 266 -15.95 -14.95 25.04
N VAL A 267 -16.88 -14.18 25.63
CA VAL A 267 -16.51 -13.16 26.63
C VAL A 267 -15.98 -13.84 27.89
N SER A 268 -16.62 -14.94 28.31
CA SER A 268 -16.16 -15.76 29.41
C SER A 268 -16.62 -17.21 29.28
N GLY A 269 -15.85 -18.13 29.85
CA GLY A 269 -16.17 -19.56 29.80
C GLY A 269 -16.01 -20.15 28.39
N THR A 270 -16.75 -21.23 28.14
CA THR A 270 -16.75 -21.97 26.88
C THR A 270 -18.14 -22.51 26.61
N LEU A 271 -18.56 -22.48 25.35
CA LEU A 271 -19.80 -23.13 24.90
C LEU A 271 -19.46 -24.08 23.75
N GLY A 272 -19.40 -25.37 24.03
CA GLY A 272 -19.07 -26.39 23.05
C GLY A 272 -19.19 -27.80 23.64
N CYS A 273 -19.02 -28.82 22.79
CA CYS A 273 -19.18 -30.23 23.17
C CYS A 273 -17.83 -30.91 23.50
N GLY A 274 -16.70 -30.33 23.05
CA GLY A 274 -15.36 -30.93 23.09
C GLY A 274 -14.28 -30.09 23.80
N GLY A 275 -14.65 -29.03 24.52
CA GLY A 275 -13.71 -28.20 25.30
C GLY A 275 -13.23 -26.91 24.62
N GLY A 276 -13.79 -26.57 23.46
CA GLY A 276 -13.67 -25.25 22.82
C GLY A 276 -14.93 -24.41 22.97
N THR A 277 -14.99 -23.30 22.21
CA THR A 277 -16.18 -22.44 22.10
C THR A 277 -16.60 -22.39 20.64
N ILE A 278 -17.90 -22.54 20.39
CA ILE A 278 -18.50 -22.33 19.08
C ILE A 278 -18.23 -20.89 18.64
N THR A 279 -17.65 -20.71 17.45
CA THR A 279 -17.35 -19.40 16.88
C THR A 279 -18.16 -19.11 15.62
N GLN A 280 -18.22 -17.82 15.30
CA GLN A 280 -18.79 -17.29 14.09
C GLN A 280 -17.69 -16.70 13.21
N GLY A 281 -17.85 -16.87 11.91
CA GLY A 281 -16.90 -16.41 10.91
C GLY A 281 -17.59 -16.00 9.61
N ASN A 282 -16.78 -15.84 8.58
CA ASN A 282 -17.24 -15.46 7.25
C ASN A 282 -17.94 -16.62 6.54
N THR A 283 -19.03 -16.32 5.82
CA THR A 283 -19.68 -17.32 4.98
C THR A 283 -18.93 -17.49 3.66
N PRO A 284 -18.42 -18.70 3.35
CA PRO A 284 -17.72 -18.93 2.08
C PRO A 284 -18.62 -18.62 0.87
N GLY A 285 -18.12 -17.75 -0.03
CA GLY A 285 -18.84 -17.34 -1.23
C GLY A 285 -19.97 -16.33 -1.03
N MET A 286 -20.16 -15.82 0.20
CA MET A 286 -21.12 -14.75 0.50
C MET A 286 -20.46 -13.67 1.38
N PRO A 287 -19.56 -12.85 0.80
CA PRO A 287 -18.93 -11.75 1.53
C PRO A 287 -19.99 -10.71 1.96
N THR A 288 -19.74 -10.07 3.10
CA THR A 288 -20.53 -8.91 3.54
C THR A 288 -19.85 -7.65 3.07
N PHE A 289 -20.53 -6.86 2.25
CA PHE A 289 -20.06 -5.55 1.79
C PHE A 289 -20.63 -4.43 2.66
N PHE A 290 -19.97 -3.28 2.67
CA PHE A 290 -20.42 -2.07 3.33
C PHE A 290 -20.42 -0.88 2.38
N ASP A 291 -21.02 0.24 2.80
CA ASP A 291 -20.98 1.48 2.02
C ASP A 291 -19.58 2.10 2.05
N GLN A 292 -18.85 1.97 0.94
CA GLN A 292 -17.50 2.52 0.77
C GLN A 292 -17.46 4.06 0.71
N THR A 293 -18.61 4.74 0.63
CA THR A 293 -18.68 6.21 0.77
C THR A 293 -18.77 6.66 2.22
N PHE A 294 -18.92 5.72 3.15
CA PHE A 294 -19.06 5.94 4.59
C PHE A 294 -20.24 6.85 4.99
N GLN A 295 -21.23 6.99 4.12
CA GLN A 295 -22.40 7.85 4.35
C GLN A 295 -23.56 7.09 4.99
N ASN A 296 -23.67 5.80 4.71
CA ASN A 296 -24.72 4.95 5.23
C ASN A 296 -24.19 3.97 6.28
N ASP A 297 -24.44 4.29 7.54
CA ASP A 297 -24.27 3.40 8.68
C ASP A 297 -25.60 3.07 9.39
N THR A 298 -26.74 3.30 8.73
CA THR A 298 -28.05 3.11 9.39
C THR A 298 -28.43 1.65 9.53
N ASP A 299 -28.02 0.82 8.58
CA ASP A 299 -28.25 -0.62 8.62
C ASP A 299 -27.21 -1.37 7.79
N ILE A 300 -26.98 -2.63 8.17
CA ILE A 300 -26.15 -3.56 7.40
C ILE A 300 -26.68 -4.97 7.57
N THR A 301 -26.60 -5.78 6.50
CA THR A 301 -26.94 -7.20 6.52
C THR A 301 -25.66 -8.03 6.51
N LEU A 302 -25.48 -8.85 7.54
CA LEU A 302 -24.31 -9.71 7.75
C LEU A 302 -24.62 -11.14 7.32
N PHE A 303 -23.72 -11.75 6.56
CA PHE A 303 -23.77 -13.17 6.18
C PHE A 303 -22.76 -13.98 7.02
N ILE A 304 -23.26 -14.57 8.09
CA ILE A 304 -22.43 -15.19 9.13
C ILE A 304 -22.41 -16.71 8.95
N GLN A 305 -21.22 -17.29 8.97
CA GLN A 305 -21.06 -18.72 9.19
C GLN A 305 -21.05 -18.96 10.69
N ASP A 306 -22.12 -19.56 11.19
CA ASP A 306 -22.21 -20.06 12.54
C ASP A 306 -21.62 -21.47 12.60
N PHE A 307 -21.12 -21.87 13.79
CA PHE A 307 -20.31 -23.09 13.94
C PHE A 307 -19.12 -23.15 12.96
N ASP A 308 -18.44 -22.01 12.78
CA ASP A 308 -17.21 -21.92 11.99
C ASP A 308 -16.11 -22.80 12.61
N ASP A 309 -15.93 -22.67 13.93
CA ASP A 309 -15.48 -23.75 14.80
C ASP A 309 -16.72 -24.29 15.53
N ASP A 310 -17.01 -25.58 15.38
CA ASP A 310 -18.15 -26.23 16.01
C ASP A 310 -17.85 -26.71 17.44
N ALA A 311 -16.63 -26.47 17.92
CA ALA A 311 -16.13 -26.86 19.23
C ALA A 311 -16.38 -28.34 19.58
N GLY A 312 -16.28 -29.22 18.58
CA GLY A 312 -16.41 -30.68 18.74
C GLY A 312 -17.86 -31.16 18.88
N CYS A 313 -18.82 -30.38 18.41
CA CYS A 313 -20.23 -30.77 18.43
C CYS A 313 -20.66 -31.65 17.24
N ASP A 314 -19.80 -31.84 16.24
CA ASP A 314 -20.03 -32.70 15.07
C ASP A 314 -21.31 -32.31 14.29
N THR A 315 -21.63 -31.01 14.27
CA THR A 315 -22.82 -30.48 13.58
C THR A 315 -22.50 -29.87 12.23
N GLY A 316 -21.26 -29.43 12.04
CA GLY A 316 -20.83 -28.66 10.88
C GLY A 316 -21.36 -27.22 10.85
N PRO A 317 -20.84 -26.37 9.95
CA PRO A 317 -21.22 -24.97 9.88
C PRO A 317 -22.63 -24.78 9.30
N ASN A 318 -23.32 -23.75 9.78
CA ASN A 318 -24.63 -23.30 9.31
C ASN A 318 -24.59 -21.82 8.96
N GLN A 319 -25.35 -21.43 7.93
CA GLN A 319 -25.40 -20.04 7.49
C GLN A 319 -26.53 -19.30 8.21
N ILE A 320 -26.20 -18.15 8.76
CA ILE A 320 -27.13 -17.25 9.43
C ILE A 320 -27.05 -15.87 8.77
N THR A 321 -28.20 -15.24 8.58
CA THR A 321 -28.26 -13.86 8.10
C THR A 321 -28.83 -12.98 9.19
N VAL A 322 -28.09 -11.92 9.52
CA VAL A 322 -28.44 -10.98 10.57
C VAL A 322 -28.50 -9.58 9.99
N ARG A 323 -29.44 -8.76 10.43
CA ARG A 323 -29.45 -7.32 10.17
C ARG A 323 -29.08 -6.56 11.43
N LEU A 324 -28.19 -5.59 11.29
CA LEU A 324 -27.98 -4.53 12.26
C LEU A 324 -28.74 -3.29 11.81
N THR A 325 -29.44 -2.61 12.73
CA THR A 325 -30.12 -1.33 12.46
C THR A 325 -29.83 -0.36 13.59
N LYS A 326 -29.31 0.82 13.25
CA LYS A 326 -28.94 1.88 14.20
C LYS A 326 -30.19 2.41 14.90
N LEU A 327 -30.10 2.69 16.20
CA LEU A 327 -31.21 3.18 17.05
C LEU A 327 -31.15 4.68 17.34
#